data_AF-A0A6I1JSV5-F1
#
_entry.id   AF-A0A6I1JSV5-F1
#
_cell.length_a   1.000
_cell.length_b   1.000
_cell.length_c   1.000
_cell.angle_alpha   90.00
_cell.angle_beta   90.00
_cell.angle_gamma   90.00
#
_symmetry.space_group_name_H-M   'P 1'
#
loop_
_entity.id
_entity.type
_entity.pdbx_description
1 polymer ?
#
loop_
_entity_poly.entity_id
_entity_poly.type
_entity_poly.pdbx_seq_one_letter_code
_entity_poly.pdbx_strand_id
1 'polypeptide(L)'
;LAPGERRSLGLTLTTATAGTHANTVVAAAAGLTANAQAATLWRGLGAMLVEVVDSPDPILIGGTTTYTIRITNQGSADLVNVNTVGSFPREITPTAAQNGTISGATVRFQAIPRIGVGQSATFTVTGRGAVEGDGRVKFSFTEDSLGSPVIEEESTRVF
;
A
#
# COMPACT_ATOMS: atom_id res chain seq x y z
N LEU A 1 43.32 28.88 -5.87
CA LEU A 1 43.46 28.33 -7.24
C LEU A 1 44.14 29.40 -8.08
N ALA A 2 45.18 29.06 -8.82
CA ALA A 2 45.75 29.96 -9.82
C ALA A 2 44.72 30.26 -10.92
N PRO A 3 44.86 31.35 -11.70
CA PRO A 3 43.97 31.63 -12.83
C PRO A 3 43.88 30.44 -13.79
N GLY A 4 42.67 29.94 -14.02
CA GLY A 4 42.40 28.77 -14.88
C GLY A 4 42.57 27.39 -14.19
N GLU A 5 43.08 27.33 -12.96
CA GLU A 5 43.20 26.07 -12.21
C GLU A 5 41.80 25.58 -11.79
N ARG A 6 41.53 24.29 -12.00
CA ARG A 6 40.30 23.61 -11.58
C ARG A 6 40.61 22.57 -10.52
N ARG A 7 39.75 22.48 -9.50
CA ARG A 7 39.70 21.34 -8.58
C ARG A 7 38.31 20.73 -8.60
N SER A 8 38.27 19.40 -8.65
CA SER A 8 37.03 18.64 -8.61
C SER A 8 36.94 17.94 -7.26
N LEU A 9 35.78 18.06 -6.61
CA LEU A 9 35.47 17.34 -5.37
C LEU A 9 34.35 16.36 -5.70
N GLY A 10 34.65 15.06 -5.60
CA GLY A 10 33.63 14.02 -5.73
C GLY A 10 32.79 13.96 -4.46
N LEU A 11 31.48 13.94 -4.59
CA LEU A 11 30.55 13.77 -3.49
C LEU A 11 29.59 12.63 -3.80
N THR A 12 29.47 11.66 -2.90
CA THR A 12 28.46 10.60 -2.98
C THR A 12 27.38 10.91 -1.96
N LEU A 13 26.13 10.98 -2.42
CA LEU A 13 24.97 11.28 -1.59
C LEU A 13 24.00 10.10 -1.60
N THR A 14 23.35 9.85 -0.47
CA THR A 14 22.24 8.91 -0.31
C THR A 14 21.16 9.53 0.55
N THR A 15 19.92 9.06 0.41
CA THR A 15 18.79 9.46 1.26
C THR A 15 17.79 8.31 1.36
N ALA A 16 17.16 8.17 2.53
CA ALA A 16 16.01 7.30 2.73
C ALA A 16 14.67 8.05 2.48
N THR A 17 14.72 9.36 2.31
CA THR A 17 13.56 10.23 2.13
C THR A 17 13.38 10.56 0.66
N ALA A 18 12.26 10.12 0.09
CA ALA A 18 11.85 10.52 -1.25
C ALA A 18 11.69 12.04 -1.36
N GLY A 19 11.88 12.57 -2.57
CA GLY A 19 11.73 13.99 -2.87
C GLY A 19 12.89 14.56 -3.67
N THR A 20 12.78 15.84 -4.01
CA THR A 20 13.83 16.57 -4.71
C THR A 20 14.82 17.13 -3.71
N HIS A 21 16.03 16.60 -3.71
CA HIS A 21 17.12 17.05 -2.85
C HIS A 21 18.12 17.85 -3.67
N ALA A 22 18.36 19.09 -3.27
CA ALA A 22 19.26 19.98 -3.96
C ALA A 22 20.57 20.15 -3.18
N ASN A 23 21.69 19.95 -3.86
CA ASN A 23 23.01 20.24 -3.34
C ASN A 23 23.47 21.60 -3.87
N THR A 24 23.85 22.51 -2.97
CA THR A 24 24.35 23.84 -3.30
C THR A 24 25.82 23.93 -2.94
N VAL A 25 26.66 24.26 -3.92
CA VAL A 25 28.08 24.54 -3.73
C VAL A 25 28.28 26.05 -3.73
N VAL A 26 29.04 26.57 -2.77
CA VAL A 26 29.42 27.98 -2.68
C VAL A 26 30.94 28.11 -2.75
N ALA A 27 31.43 28.98 -3.63
CA ALA A 27 32.81 29.43 -3.68
C ALA A 27 32.89 30.84 -3.12
N ALA A 28 33.83 31.09 -2.19
CA ALA A 28 34.03 32.41 -1.60
C ALA A 28 35.52 32.77 -1.63
N ALA A 29 35.85 34.00 -2.04
CA ALA A 29 37.22 34.52 -2.05
C ALA A 29 37.23 36.04 -2.03
N ALA A 30 38.06 36.66 -1.17
CA ALA A 30 38.27 38.11 -1.12
C ALA A 30 36.97 38.96 -1.09
N GLY A 31 35.94 38.49 -0.36
CA GLY A 31 34.65 39.17 -0.27
C GLY A 31 33.67 38.89 -1.42
N LEU A 32 34.08 38.13 -2.44
CA LEU A 32 33.21 37.68 -3.53
C LEU A 32 32.66 36.29 -3.22
N THR A 33 31.44 36.03 -3.67
CA THR A 33 30.78 34.71 -3.60
C THR A 33 30.18 34.32 -4.93
N ALA A 34 30.19 33.02 -5.22
CA ALA A 34 29.47 32.41 -6.33
C ALA A 34 28.85 31.10 -5.86
N ASN A 35 27.68 30.75 -6.38
CA ASN A 35 27.01 29.49 -6.06
C ASN A 35 26.56 28.73 -7.31
N ALA A 36 26.49 27.42 -7.17
CA ALA A 36 25.89 26.52 -8.15
C ALA A 36 25.02 25.49 -7.42
N GLN A 37 23.96 25.02 -8.07
CA GLN A 37 23.06 24.04 -7.49
C GLN A 37 22.79 22.89 -8.47
N ALA A 38 22.72 21.67 -7.94
CA ALA A 38 22.26 20.49 -8.67
C ALA A 38 21.22 19.74 -7.83
N ALA A 39 20.09 19.39 -8.44
CA ALA A 39 19.00 18.69 -7.78
C ALA A 39 18.88 17.24 -8.25
N THR A 40 18.59 16.34 -7.32
CA THR A 40 18.29 14.93 -7.60
C THR A 40 16.88 14.62 -7.12
N LEU A 41 16.04 14.06 -7.99
CA LEU A 41 14.75 13.51 -7.60
C LEU A 41 14.95 12.07 -7.10
N TRP A 42 14.80 11.89 -5.80
CA TRP A 42 14.79 10.58 -5.17
C TRP A 42 13.36 10.05 -5.17
N ARG A 43 13.09 9.07 -6.03
CA ARG A 43 11.76 8.45 -6.10
C ARG A 43 11.61 7.45 -4.96
N GLY A 44 10.56 7.61 -4.17
CA GLY A 44 10.14 6.57 -3.23
C GLY A 44 9.40 5.45 -3.96
N LEU A 45 9.20 4.34 -3.26
CA LEU A 45 8.38 3.22 -3.73
C LEU A 45 7.24 3.01 -2.74
N GLY A 46 6.02 2.83 -3.25
CA GLY A 46 4.93 2.32 -2.44
C GLY A 46 5.22 0.89 -2.02
N ALA A 47 4.92 0.53 -0.78
CA ALA A 47 5.01 -0.85 -0.31
C ALA A 47 3.76 -1.18 0.50
N MET A 48 2.92 -2.03 -0.08
CA MET A 48 1.64 -2.42 0.50
C MET A 48 1.83 -3.64 1.39
N LEU A 49 1.58 -3.48 2.69
CA LEU A 49 1.35 -4.59 3.61
C LEU A 49 -0.16 -4.77 3.75
N VAL A 50 -0.65 -5.99 3.54
CA VAL A 50 -2.06 -6.34 3.70
C VAL A 50 -2.19 -7.36 4.83
N GLU A 51 -3.18 -7.15 5.68
CA GLU A 51 -3.59 -8.10 6.69
C GLU A 51 -5.10 -8.32 6.55
N VAL A 52 -5.51 -9.58 6.44
CA VAL A 52 -6.92 -9.99 6.47
C VAL A 52 -7.04 -10.94 7.64
N VAL A 53 -7.99 -10.65 8.53
CA VAL A 53 -8.32 -11.52 9.67
C VAL A 53 -9.83 -11.65 9.76
N ASP A 54 -10.33 -12.80 10.17
CA ASP A 54 -11.75 -12.99 10.41
C ASP A 54 -12.08 -13.34 11.87
N SER A 55 -13.33 -13.05 12.27
CA SER A 55 -13.81 -13.39 13.60
C SER A 55 -15.35 -13.31 13.68
N PRO A 56 -16.01 -14.25 14.37
CA PRO A 56 -15.45 -15.50 14.89
C PRO A 56 -15.10 -16.50 13.76
N ASP A 57 -14.10 -17.35 14.01
CA ASP A 57 -13.75 -18.55 13.22
C ASP A 57 -13.36 -19.67 14.21
N PRO A 58 -14.00 -20.85 14.21
CA PRO A 58 -14.96 -21.36 13.22
C PRO A 58 -16.39 -20.83 13.39
N ILE A 59 -17.22 -20.97 12.33
CA ILE A 59 -18.65 -20.63 12.34
C ILE A 59 -19.54 -21.82 11.94
N LEU A 60 -20.78 -21.83 12.41
CA LEU A 60 -21.80 -22.78 11.96
C LEU A 60 -22.36 -22.38 10.58
N ILE A 61 -22.95 -23.34 9.85
CA ILE A 61 -23.85 -23.02 8.73
C ILE A 61 -24.93 -22.02 9.21
N GLY A 62 -25.06 -20.93 8.47
CA GLY A 62 -25.96 -19.82 8.79
C GLY A 62 -25.41 -18.81 9.78
N GLY A 63 -24.31 -19.11 10.49
CA GLY A 63 -23.57 -18.19 11.35
C GLY A 63 -22.78 -17.15 10.56
N THR A 64 -22.31 -16.10 11.24
CA THR A 64 -21.63 -14.95 10.61
C THR A 64 -20.20 -14.79 11.12
N THR A 65 -19.28 -14.49 10.21
CA THR A 65 -17.92 -14.01 10.51
C THR A 65 -17.74 -12.60 9.93
N THR A 66 -16.86 -11.79 10.51
CA THR A 66 -16.46 -10.49 9.96
C THR A 66 -15.00 -10.53 9.56
N TYR A 67 -14.73 -10.35 8.27
CA TYR A 67 -13.39 -10.12 7.74
C TYR A 67 -13.01 -8.67 7.98
N THR A 68 -11.92 -8.43 8.68
CA THR A 68 -11.28 -7.12 8.84
C THR A 68 -10.06 -7.07 7.95
N ILE A 69 -10.08 -6.15 6.99
CA ILE A 69 -9.01 -5.96 6.01
C ILE A 69 -8.27 -4.68 6.37
N ARG A 70 -6.97 -4.77 6.57
CA ARG A 70 -6.09 -3.63 6.85
C ARG A 70 -5.01 -3.54 5.80
N ILE A 71 -4.91 -2.37 5.16
CA ILE A 71 -3.87 -2.04 4.19
C ILE A 71 -2.97 -0.98 4.83
N THR A 72 -1.67 -1.25 4.92
CA THR A 72 -0.68 -0.33 5.47
C THR A 72 0.36 0.00 4.41
N ASN A 73 0.64 1.30 4.21
CA ASN A 73 1.74 1.72 3.36
C ASN A 73 3.05 1.75 4.18
N GLN A 74 3.89 0.73 3.99
CA GLN A 74 5.23 0.64 4.59
C GLN A 74 6.33 1.17 3.66
N GLY A 75 5.94 1.77 2.54
CA GLY A 75 6.86 2.29 1.53
C GLY A 75 7.45 3.65 1.88
N SER A 76 8.18 4.20 0.93
CA SER A 76 8.75 5.56 0.98
C SER A 76 8.04 6.54 0.03
N ALA A 77 6.97 6.09 -0.64
CA ALA A 77 6.03 6.91 -1.41
C ALA A 77 4.59 6.50 -1.10
N ASP A 78 3.64 7.37 -1.42
CA ASP A 78 2.21 7.11 -1.22
C ASP A 78 1.72 5.95 -2.10
N LEU A 79 0.76 5.16 -1.60
CA LEU A 79 -0.04 4.28 -2.44
C LEU A 79 -1.16 5.11 -3.08
N VAL A 80 -1.34 5.01 -4.39
CA VAL A 80 -2.31 5.82 -5.14
C VAL A 80 -3.32 4.90 -5.81
N ASN A 81 -4.60 5.28 -5.77
CA ASN A 81 -5.69 4.54 -6.40
C ASN A 81 -5.73 3.07 -5.95
N VAL A 82 -5.76 2.86 -4.63
CA VAL A 82 -5.78 1.52 -4.03
C VAL A 82 -7.17 0.91 -4.24
N ASN A 83 -7.23 -0.18 -4.98
CA ASN A 83 -8.45 -0.92 -5.27
C ASN A 83 -8.42 -2.27 -4.55
N THR A 84 -9.58 -2.72 -4.07
CA THR A 84 -9.73 -4.02 -3.39
C THR A 84 -10.93 -4.79 -3.91
N VAL A 85 -10.71 -6.06 -4.24
CA VAL A 85 -11.75 -6.99 -4.67
C VAL A 85 -11.67 -8.27 -3.86
N GLY A 86 -12.75 -8.63 -3.17
CA GLY A 86 -12.91 -9.91 -2.48
C GLY A 86 -13.69 -10.92 -3.32
N SER A 87 -13.23 -12.17 -3.36
CA SER A 87 -13.89 -13.30 -4.01
C SER A 87 -14.16 -14.37 -2.95
N PHE A 88 -15.44 -14.69 -2.78
CA PHE A 88 -15.92 -15.60 -1.75
C PHE A 88 -16.19 -16.99 -2.34
N PRO A 89 -15.72 -18.06 -1.70
CA PRO A 89 -15.98 -19.42 -2.14
C PRO A 89 -17.39 -19.85 -1.72
N ARG A 90 -17.86 -21.03 -2.16
CA ARG A 90 -19.25 -21.48 -1.91
C ARG A 90 -19.59 -21.66 -0.42
N GLU A 91 -18.58 -21.84 0.42
CA GLU A 91 -18.68 -22.04 1.86
C GLU A 91 -19.12 -20.75 2.58
N ILE A 92 -18.83 -19.57 2.02
CA ILE A 92 -19.11 -18.27 2.64
C ILE A 92 -19.87 -17.38 1.65
N THR A 93 -21.02 -16.84 2.07
CA THR A 93 -21.76 -15.83 1.31
C THR A 93 -21.50 -14.43 1.90
N PRO A 94 -20.98 -13.45 1.14
CA PRO A 94 -20.85 -12.08 1.63
C PRO A 94 -22.24 -11.45 1.79
N THR A 95 -22.52 -10.86 2.95
CA THR A 95 -23.86 -10.32 3.29
C THR A 95 -23.84 -8.81 3.55
N ALA A 96 -22.71 -8.25 3.96
CA ALA A 96 -22.52 -6.81 4.11
C ALA A 96 -21.07 -6.43 3.82
N ALA A 97 -20.83 -5.23 3.28
CA ALA A 97 -19.49 -4.70 3.06
C ALA A 97 -19.44 -3.21 3.39
N GLN A 98 -18.48 -2.80 4.21
CA GLN A 98 -18.26 -1.39 4.52
C GLN A 98 -17.67 -0.68 3.30
N ASN A 99 -18.37 0.34 2.78
CA ASN A 99 -17.94 1.10 1.60
C ASN A 99 -17.66 0.20 0.37
N GLY A 100 -18.38 -0.93 0.29
CA GLY A 100 -18.24 -1.91 -0.77
C GLY A 100 -19.59 -2.32 -1.35
N THR A 101 -19.53 -2.92 -2.54
CA THR A 101 -20.69 -3.39 -3.28
C THR A 101 -20.57 -4.90 -3.45
N ILE A 102 -21.62 -5.63 -3.06
CA ILE A 102 -21.73 -7.07 -3.22
C ILE A 102 -22.43 -7.38 -4.55
N SER A 103 -21.84 -8.26 -5.35
CA SER A 103 -22.43 -8.80 -6.57
C SER A 103 -22.16 -10.30 -6.63
N GLY A 104 -23.16 -11.10 -6.27
CA GLY A 104 -22.99 -12.54 -6.10
C GLY A 104 -21.93 -12.86 -5.04
N ALA A 105 -20.91 -13.63 -5.43
CA ALA A 105 -19.79 -14.00 -4.56
C ALA A 105 -18.61 -13.01 -4.59
N THR A 106 -18.78 -11.84 -5.20
CA THR A 106 -17.72 -10.83 -5.32
C THR A 106 -18.07 -9.57 -4.53
N VAL A 107 -17.10 -9.05 -3.80
CA VAL A 107 -17.16 -7.74 -3.12
C VAL A 107 -16.18 -6.78 -3.79
N ARG A 108 -16.65 -5.62 -4.23
CA ARG A 108 -15.79 -4.54 -4.76
C ARG A 108 -15.89 -3.32 -3.87
N PHE A 109 -14.75 -2.87 -3.34
CA PHE A 109 -14.67 -1.66 -2.53
C PHE A 109 -14.52 -0.41 -3.39
N GLN A 110 -14.95 0.74 -2.86
CA GLN A 110 -14.58 2.03 -3.45
C GLN A 110 -13.07 2.20 -3.40
N ALA A 111 -12.49 2.73 -4.48
CA ALA A 111 -11.05 2.99 -4.53
C ALA A 111 -10.66 4.01 -3.45
N ILE A 112 -9.57 3.72 -2.73
CA ILE A 112 -8.96 4.66 -1.80
C ILE A 112 -7.99 5.52 -2.63
N PRO A 113 -8.23 6.83 -2.79
CA PRO A 113 -7.41 7.63 -3.70
C PRO A 113 -5.95 7.68 -3.29
N ARG A 114 -5.67 7.66 -1.98
CA ARG A 114 -4.33 7.78 -1.43
C ARG A 114 -4.22 7.12 -0.05
N ILE A 115 -3.18 6.34 0.17
CA ILE A 115 -2.71 5.93 1.50
C ILE A 115 -1.29 6.48 1.68
N GLY A 116 -1.17 7.49 2.54
CA GLY A 116 0.11 8.16 2.80
C GLY A 116 1.15 7.22 3.41
N VAL A 117 2.43 7.56 3.30
CA VAL A 117 3.52 6.80 3.93
C VAL A 117 3.27 6.60 5.43
N GLY A 118 3.36 5.35 5.89
CA GLY A 118 3.12 4.94 7.27
C GLY A 118 1.65 4.97 7.72
N GLN A 119 0.72 5.34 6.84
CA GLN A 119 -0.72 5.31 7.14
C GLN A 119 -1.34 3.97 6.79
N SER A 120 -2.51 3.71 7.37
CA SER A 120 -3.31 2.52 7.10
C SER A 120 -4.75 2.88 6.77
N ALA A 121 -5.39 2.03 5.98
CA ALA A 121 -6.84 2.03 5.77
C ALA A 121 -7.41 0.67 6.22
N THR A 122 -8.58 0.70 6.84
CA THR A 122 -9.25 -0.50 7.34
C THR A 122 -10.72 -0.50 6.90
N PHE A 123 -11.22 -1.66 6.47
CA PHE A 123 -12.63 -1.86 6.16
C PHE A 123 -13.03 -3.32 6.41
N THR A 124 -14.33 -3.58 6.47
CA THR A 124 -14.87 -4.89 6.82
C THR A 124 -15.82 -5.49 5.79
N VAL A 125 -15.91 -6.81 5.77
CA VAL A 125 -16.96 -7.59 5.10
C VAL A 125 -17.57 -8.55 6.10
N THR A 126 -18.89 -8.62 6.18
CA THR A 126 -19.57 -9.70 6.89
C THR A 126 -19.84 -10.85 5.92
N GLY A 127 -19.38 -12.04 6.29
CA GLY A 127 -19.68 -13.30 5.62
C GLY A 127 -20.65 -14.15 6.44
N ARG A 128 -21.40 -15.01 5.76
CA ARG A 128 -22.29 -16.01 6.37
C ARG A 128 -21.90 -17.41 5.90
N GLY A 129 -21.76 -18.35 6.83
CA GLY A 129 -21.54 -19.76 6.50
C GLY A 129 -22.70 -20.32 5.68
N ALA A 130 -22.41 -20.91 4.54
CA ALA A 130 -23.40 -21.40 3.58
C ALA A 130 -23.37 -22.92 3.42
N VAL A 131 -22.17 -23.50 3.32
CA VAL A 131 -21.94 -24.94 3.17
C VAL A 131 -20.80 -25.34 4.09
N GLU A 132 -20.91 -26.49 4.75
CA GLU A 132 -19.83 -27.07 5.53
C GLU A 132 -18.56 -27.20 4.67
N GLY A 133 -17.43 -26.78 5.21
CA GLY A 133 -16.17 -26.82 4.49
C GLY A 133 -15.13 -25.87 5.04
N ASP A 134 -14.09 -25.70 4.24
CA ASP A 134 -12.96 -24.85 4.55
C ASP A 134 -12.93 -23.72 3.51
N GLY A 135 -13.60 -22.61 3.84
CA GLY A 135 -13.72 -21.47 2.94
C GLY A 135 -12.41 -20.70 2.86
N ARG A 136 -11.85 -20.54 1.66
CA ARG A 136 -10.73 -19.64 1.39
C ARG A 136 -11.23 -18.39 0.68
N VAL A 137 -11.45 -17.31 1.43
CA VAL A 137 -11.83 -16.01 0.86
C VAL A 137 -10.58 -15.32 0.33
N LYS A 138 -10.60 -14.95 -0.94
CA LYS A 138 -9.46 -14.32 -1.61
C LYS A 138 -9.69 -12.83 -1.80
N PHE A 139 -8.77 -12.01 -1.30
CA PHE A 139 -8.74 -10.57 -1.56
C PHE A 139 -7.59 -10.22 -2.51
N SER A 140 -7.88 -9.40 -3.51
CA SER A 140 -6.93 -8.87 -4.48
C SER A 140 -6.82 -7.37 -4.33
N PHE A 141 -5.59 -6.86 -4.24
CA PHE A 141 -5.28 -5.46 -4.03
C PHE A 141 -4.39 -4.94 -5.16
N THR A 142 -4.72 -3.79 -5.71
CA THR A 142 -3.93 -3.11 -6.74
C THR A 142 -3.75 -1.64 -6.40
N GLU A 143 -2.69 -1.04 -6.91
CA GLU A 143 -2.43 0.40 -6.89
C GLU A 143 -1.58 0.74 -8.13
N ASP A 144 -1.47 2.01 -8.49
CA ASP A 144 -0.91 2.45 -9.77
C ASP A 144 0.55 2.01 -10.02
N SER A 145 1.38 1.90 -8.98
CA SER A 145 2.81 1.54 -9.10
C SER A 145 3.11 0.03 -8.99
N LEU A 146 2.13 -0.79 -8.62
CA LEU A 146 2.28 -2.24 -8.50
C LEU A 146 2.24 -2.89 -9.89
N GLY A 147 3.28 -3.66 -10.23
CA GLY A 147 3.32 -4.44 -11.46
C GLY A 147 2.40 -5.68 -11.47
N SER A 148 1.97 -6.13 -10.29
CA SER A 148 1.06 -7.26 -10.09
C SER A 148 0.27 -7.07 -8.79
N PRO A 149 -0.96 -7.59 -8.70
CA PRO A 149 -1.77 -7.47 -7.48
C PRO A 149 -1.12 -8.17 -6.30
N VAL A 150 -1.31 -7.60 -5.10
CA VAL A 150 -1.13 -8.34 -3.84
C VAL A 150 -2.37 -9.20 -3.64
N ILE A 151 -2.16 -10.47 -3.31
CA ILE A 151 -3.23 -11.44 -3.06
C ILE A 151 -3.09 -11.92 -1.62
N GLU A 152 -4.17 -11.82 -0.85
CA GLU A 152 -4.29 -12.43 0.48
C GLU A 152 -5.47 -13.40 0.48
N GLU A 153 -5.30 -14.53 1.15
CA GLU A 153 -6.36 -15.51 1.36
C GLU A 153 -6.58 -15.71 2.85
N GLU A 154 -7.84 -15.62 3.28
CA GLU A 154 -8.24 -15.87 4.66
C GLU A 154 -9.13 -17.11 4.73
N SER A 155 -8.82 -17.98 5.69
CA SER A 155 -9.58 -19.21 5.95
C SER A 155 -10.74 -18.94 6.90
N THR A 156 -11.90 -19.53 6.61
CA THR A 156 -12.99 -19.66 7.58
C THR A 156 -13.53 -21.08 7.55
N ARG A 157 -13.52 -21.75 8.70
CA ARG A 157 -14.05 -23.09 8.85
C ARG A 157 -15.55 -23.04 9.13
N VAL A 158 -16.33 -23.65 8.24
CA VAL A 158 -17.79 -23.81 8.38
C VAL A 158 -18.13 -25.24 8.79
N PHE A 159 -18.94 -25.41 9.82
CA PHE A 159 -19.37 -26.71 10.37
C PHE A 159 -20.84 -26.73 10.84
#